data_AF-A0A958KXV0-F1
#
_entry.id   AF-A0A958KXV0-F1
#
_cell.length_a   1.000
_cell.length_b   1.000
_cell.length_c   1.000
_cell.angle_alpha   90.00
_cell.angle_beta   90.00
_cell.angle_gamma   90.00
#
_symmetry.space_group_name_H-M   'P 1'
#
loop_
_entity.id
_entity.type
_entity.pdbx_description
1 polymer ?
#
loop_
_entity_poly.entity_id
_entity_poly.type
_entity_poly.pdbx_seq_one_letter_code
_entity_poly.pdbx_strand_id
1 'polypeptide(L)'
;INEDGNLYPYADLKASGLDLAHIFFFCFKDWFGVYAGPKYLSGKVESNFKNVENGPIVATDSRNFTGYGALAGMFFSFTGKHIGFDINLEYDGMSLPASYGTDHVWYNGWHLLLGVPFGF
;
A
#
# COMPACT_ATOMS: atom_id res chain seq x y z
N ILE A 1 -7.14 -23.68 7.91
CA ILE A 1 -7.36 -25.07 8.38
C ILE A 1 -8.32 -25.69 7.38
N ASN A 2 -7.96 -26.79 6.71
CA ASN A 2 -8.90 -27.46 5.81
C ASN A 2 -9.96 -28.25 6.62
N GLU A 3 -10.95 -28.84 5.96
CA GLU A 3 -12.00 -29.65 6.61
C GLU A 3 -11.44 -30.85 7.42
N ASP A 4 -10.19 -31.25 7.17
CA ASP A 4 -9.49 -32.34 7.86
C ASP A 4 -8.58 -31.86 9.02
N GLY A 5 -8.62 -30.58 9.38
CA GLY A 5 -7.81 -30.05 10.49
C GLY A 5 -6.35 -29.71 10.13
N ASN A 6 -5.96 -29.77 8.86
CA ASN A 6 -4.59 -29.46 8.44
C ASN A 6 -4.34 -27.95 8.34
N LEU A 7 -3.22 -27.49 8.92
CA LEU A 7 -2.71 -26.13 8.77
C LEU A 7 -2.05 -25.98 7.39
N TYR A 8 -2.27 -24.85 6.71
CA TYR A 8 -1.51 -24.50 5.51
C TYR A 8 -0.22 -23.80 5.96
N PRO A 9 0.96 -24.45 5.88
CA PRO A 9 2.18 -23.91 6.47
C PRO A 9 2.78 -22.75 5.64
N TYR A 10 2.31 -22.55 4.41
CA TYR A 10 2.77 -21.49 3.51
C TYR A 10 1.59 -20.63 3.05
N ALA A 11 1.78 -19.32 3.04
CA ALA A 11 0.81 -18.35 2.53
C ALA A 11 1.52 -17.17 1.86
N ASP A 12 1.14 -16.87 0.62
CA ASP A 12 1.55 -15.63 -0.03
C ASP A 12 0.51 -14.55 0.28
N LEU A 13 0.97 -13.39 0.73
CA LEU A 13 0.14 -12.21 0.93
C LEU A 13 0.25 -11.28 -0.27
N LYS A 14 -0.88 -10.95 -0.87
CA LYS A 14 -0.99 -9.97 -1.96
C LYS A 14 -1.95 -8.88 -1.54
N ALA A 15 -1.54 -7.62 -1.67
CA ALA A 15 -2.40 -6.47 -1.50
C ALA A 15 -2.52 -5.72 -2.83
N SER A 16 -3.73 -5.30 -3.19
CA SER A 16 -3.99 -4.40 -4.31
C SER A 16 -5.04 -3.39 -3.91
N GLY A 17 -4.97 -2.18 -4.47
CA GLY A 17 -5.90 -1.13 -4.08
C GLY A 17 -5.76 0.12 -4.94
N LEU A 18 -6.56 1.11 -4.56
CA LEU A 18 -6.53 2.46 -5.07
C LEU A 18 -6.34 3.42 -3.91
N ASP A 19 -5.45 4.37 -4.15
CA ASP A 19 -5.15 5.44 -3.22
C ASP A 19 -5.58 6.77 -3.83
N LEU A 20 -6.33 7.54 -3.06
CA LEU A 20 -6.72 8.90 -3.40
C LEU A 20 -6.01 9.85 -2.42
N ALA A 21 -5.07 10.63 -2.94
CA ALA A 21 -4.34 11.61 -2.15
C ALA A 21 -4.71 13.04 -2.55
N HIS A 22 -4.87 13.91 -1.55
CA HIS A 22 -4.94 15.34 -1.78
C HIS A 22 -3.61 15.97 -1.41
N ILE A 23 -2.84 16.39 -2.42
CA ILE A 23 -1.44 16.80 -2.25
C ILE A 23 -1.33 18.33 -2.22
N PHE A 24 -0.82 18.87 -1.12
CA PHE A 24 -0.38 20.26 -1.04
C PHE A 24 1.09 20.34 -1.42
N PHE A 25 1.37 20.98 -2.57
CA PHE A 25 2.72 21.09 -3.11
C PHE A 25 3.28 22.49 -2.90
N PHE A 26 4.52 22.58 -2.42
CA PHE A 26 5.25 23.83 -2.28
C PHE A 26 6.58 23.75 -3.05
N CYS A 27 6.75 24.66 -4.00
CA CYS A 27 7.95 24.76 -4.83
C CYS A 27 8.90 25.80 -4.22
N PHE A 28 10.09 25.39 -3.78
CA PHE A 28 11.11 26.32 -3.30
C PHE A 28 11.98 26.88 -4.44
N LYS A 29 12.25 26.03 -5.43
CA LYS A 29 13.03 26.35 -6.63
C LYS A 29 12.43 25.57 -7.80
N ASP A 30 12.70 25.99 -9.02
CA ASP A 30 12.16 25.33 -10.23
C ASP A 30 12.48 23.83 -10.33
N TRP A 31 13.53 23.38 -9.63
CA TRP A 31 14.00 22.01 -9.59
C TRP A 31 13.74 21.29 -8.26
N PHE A 32 13.18 21.96 -7.24
CA PHE A 32 12.96 21.36 -5.92
C PHE A 32 11.65 21.83 -5.28
N GLY A 33 10.85 20.84 -4.88
CA GLY A 33 9.62 21.06 -4.12
C GLY A 33 9.43 20.00 -3.04
N VAL A 34 8.57 20.34 -2.09
CA VAL A 34 8.09 19.42 -1.06
C VAL A 34 6.58 19.34 -1.15
N TYR A 35 6.03 18.25 -0.66
CA TYR A 35 4.59 18.12 -0.57
C TYR A 35 4.19 17.29 0.64
N ALA A 36 2.95 17.50 1.07
CA ALA A 36 2.30 16.67 2.06
C ALA A 36 0.80 16.64 1.81
N GLY A 37 0.13 15.62 2.31
CA GLY A 37 -1.30 15.49 2.08
C GLY A 37 -1.94 14.33 2.82
N PRO A 38 -3.25 14.41 3.14
CA PRO A 38 -4.00 13.25 3.54
C PRO A 38 -4.22 12.30 2.36
N LYS A 39 -4.28 11.01 2.66
CA LYS A 39 -4.57 9.91 1.74
C LYS A 39 -5.78 9.13 2.22
N TYR A 40 -6.60 8.67 1.29
CA TYR A 40 -7.64 7.67 1.51
C TYR A 40 -7.32 6.46 0.68
N LEU A 41 -7.49 5.28 1.25
CA LEU A 41 -7.06 4.03 0.65
C LEU A 41 -8.18 2.99 0.72
N SER A 42 -8.37 2.28 -0.37
CA SER A 42 -9.37 1.23 -0.49
C SER A 42 -8.83 0.13 -1.39
N GLY A 43 -9.03 -1.11 -0.98
CA GLY A 43 -8.48 -2.21 -1.74
C GLY A 43 -8.86 -3.57 -1.19
N LYS A 44 -8.05 -4.55 -1.56
CA LYS A 44 -8.22 -5.96 -1.24
C LYS A 44 -6.88 -6.56 -0.82
N VAL A 45 -6.90 -7.33 0.27
CA VAL A 45 -5.80 -8.22 0.67
C VAL A 45 -6.22 -9.65 0.41
N GLU A 46 -5.35 -10.42 -0.22
CA GLU A 46 -5.52 -11.83 -0.55
C GLU A 46 -4.40 -12.63 0.11
N SER A 47 -4.78 -13.69 0.83
CA SER A 47 -3.88 -14.70 1.36
C SER A 47 -4.07 -15.99 0.57
N ASN A 48 -3.06 -16.34 -0.23
CA ASN A 48 -3.04 -17.54 -1.05
C ASN A 48 -2.30 -18.65 -0.31
N PHE A 49 -3.04 -19.60 0.24
CA PHE A 49 -2.52 -20.70 1.02
C PHE A 49 -2.01 -21.84 0.13
N LYS A 50 -0.89 -22.44 0.53
CA LYS A 50 -0.25 -23.56 -0.15
C LYS A 50 0.12 -24.65 0.86
N ASN A 51 0.10 -25.90 0.41
CA ASN A 51 0.56 -27.05 1.21
C ASN A 51 2.09 -27.13 1.28
N VAL A 52 2.78 -26.66 0.25
CA VAL A 52 4.24 -26.60 0.13
C VAL A 52 4.65 -25.28 -0.51
N GLU A 53 5.85 -24.79 -0.21
CA GLU A 53 6.32 -23.43 -0.57
C GLU A 53 6.15 -23.07 -2.06
N ASN A 54 6.54 -23.99 -2.95
CA ASN A 54 6.45 -23.83 -4.41
C ASN A 54 5.25 -24.59 -5.03
N GLY A 55 4.26 -24.94 -4.22
CA GLY A 55 3.09 -25.72 -4.65
C GLY A 55 1.98 -24.87 -5.26
N PRO A 56 0.94 -25.51 -5.83
CA PRO A 56 -0.26 -24.80 -6.27
C PRO A 56 -1.00 -24.18 -5.07
N ILE A 57 -1.74 -23.12 -5.34
CA ILE A 57 -2.65 -22.49 -4.37
C ILE A 57 -3.82 -23.45 -4.12
N VAL A 58 -4.08 -23.76 -2.85
CA VAL A 58 -5.13 -24.70 -2.43
C VAL A 58 -6.31 -24.02 -1.75
N ALA A 59 -6.10 -22.80 -1.25
CA ALA A 59 -7.17 -21.95 -0.73
C ALA A 59 -6.76 -20.48 -0.87
N THR A 60 -7.74 -19.61 -1.09
CA THR A 60 -7.54 -18.16 -1.13
C THR A 60 -8.53 -17.52 -0.16
N ASP A 61 -8.04 -16.78 0.82
CA ASP A 61 -8.86 -15.88 1.63
C ASP A 61 -8.66 -14.46 1.11
N SER A 62 -9.74 -13.71 0.97
CA SER A 62 -9.77 -12.46 0.22
C SER A 62 -10.66 -11.47 0.94
N ARG A 63 -10.11 -10.32 1.32
CA ARG A 63 -10.77 -9.34 2.19
C ARG A 63 -10.59 -7.94 1.66
N ASN A 64 -11.69 -7.20 1.62
CA ASN A 64 -11.64 -5.79 1.29
C ASN A 64 -11.19 -5.00 2.53
N PHE A 65 -10.47 -3.92 2.30
CA PHE A 65 -10.09 -2.96 3.32
C PHE A 65 -10.42 -1.55 2.86
N THR A 66 -10.61 -0.69 3.84
CA THR A 66 -10.58 0.76 3.67
C THR A 66 -9.70 1.34 4.75
N GLY A 67 -9.20 2.54 4.51
CA GLY A 67 -8.37 3.20 5.48
C GLY A 67 -8.07 4.63 5.09
N TYR A 68 -7.23 5.22 5.92
CA TYR A 68 -6.77 6.59 5.79
C TYR A 68 -5.28 6.63 6.02
N GLY A 69 -4.65 7.67 5.53
CA GLY A 69 -3.23 7.84 5.64
C GLY A 69 -2.82 9.29 5.49
N ALA A 70 -1.52 9.49 5.54
CA ALA A 70 -0.90 10.75 5.20
C ALA A 70 0.40 10.45 4.47
N LEU A 71 0.77 11.33 3.55
CA LEU A 71 2.03 11.25 2.85
C LEU A 71 2.76 12.57 2.95
N ALA A 72 4.08 12.49 2.96
CA ALA A 72 4.97 13.63 2.84
C ALA A 72 6.17 13.23 1.99
N GLY A 73 6.58 14.12 1.10
CA GLY A 73 7.64 13.80 0.16
C GLY A 73 8.36 15.05 -0.35
N MET A 74 9.42 14.77 -1.09
CA MET A 74 10.23 15.75 -1.77
C MET A 74 10.47 15.31 -3.20
N PHE A 75 10.47 16.29 -4.08
CA PHE A 75 10.60 16.11 -5.51
C PHE A 75 11.76 16.94 -6.04
N PHE A 76 12.59 16.34 -6.88
CA PHE A 76 13.70 16.96 -7.59
C PHE A 76 13.49 16.84 -9.10
N SER A 77 13.51 17.94 -9.85
CA SER A 77 13.45 17.90 -11.32
C SER A 77 14.81 18.18 -11.95
N PHE A 78 15.16 17.42 -12.98
CA PHE A 78 16.42 17.58 -13.72
C PHE A 78 16.25 18.39 -15.02
N THR A 79 15.14 18.17 -15.73
CA THR A 79 14.95 18.68 -17.10
C THR A 79 13.57 19.30 -17.26
N GLY A 80 13.48 20.63 -17.17
CA GLY A 80 12.29 21.39 -17.60
C GLY A 80 10.95 20.96 -17.00
N LYS A 81 10.93 20.37 -15.79
CA LYS A 81 9.74 19.81 -15.10
C LYS A 81 9.16 18.50 -15.68
N HIS A 82 9.77 17.91 -16.71
CA HIS A 82 9.24 16.70 -17.36
C HIS A 82 9.70 15.39 -16.73
N ILE A 83 10.89 15.36 -16.14
CA ILE A 83 11.43 14.18 -15.46
C ILE A 83 12.00 14.62 -14.11
N GLY A 84 11.69 13.84 -13.07
CA GLY A 84 12.23 14.07 -11.75
C GLY A 84 12.46 12.81 -10.95
N PHE A 85 12.98 12.99 -9.75
CA PHE A 85 13.12 11.98 -8.72
C PHE A 85 12.25 12.36 -7.53
N ASP A 86 11.55 11.38 -6.99
CA ASP A 86 10.63 11.53 -5.88
C ASP A 86 11.04 10.61 -4.74
N ILE A 87 11.07 11.17 -3.53
CA ILE A 87 11.19 10.40 -2.29
C ILE A 87 9.98 10.76 -1.45
N ASN A 88 9.20 9.76 -1.05
CA ASN A 88 8.06 9.99 -0.18
C ASN A 88 7.94 8.94 0.92
N LEU A 89 7.41 9.41 2.05
CA LEU A 89 7.07 8.62 3.20
C LEU A 89 5.56 8.66 3.36
N GLU A 90 4.95 7.49 3.34
CA GLU A 90 3.51 7.30 3.53
C GLU A 90 3.26 6.59 4.85
N TYR A 91 2.24 7.06 5.56
CA TYR A 91 1.64 6.40 6.70
C TYR A 91 0.26 5.93 6.32
N ASP A 92 -0.02 4.64 6.55
CA ASP A 92 -1.30 4.03 6.23
C ASP A 92 -1.91 3.39 7.46
N GLY A 93 -3.13 3.79 7.80
CA GLY A 93 -4.00 3.16 8.78
C GLY A 93 -5.13 2.40 8.05
N MET A 94 -5.03 1.08 8.03
CA MET A 94 -5.93 0.17 7.33
C MET A 94 -6.85 -0.55 8.31
N SER A 95 -8.15 -0.56 8.03
CA SER A 95 -9.11 -1.39 8.74
C SER A 95 -9.30 -2.69 7.98
N LEU A 96 -8.83 -3.79 8.58
CA LEU A 96 -8.99 -5.15 8.04
C LEU A 96 -9.96 -5.93 8.93
N PRO A 97 -10.88 -6.73 8.35
CA PRO A 97 -11.70 -7.65 9.13
C PRO A 97 -10.81 -8.67 9.85
N ALA A 98 -11.04 -8.93 11.14
CA ALA A 98 -10.31 -9.93 11.91
C ALA A 98 -10.44 -11.34 11.27
N SER A 99 -9.37 -12.15 11.32
CA SER A 99 -9.35 -13.49 10.73
C SER A 99 -10.50 -14.40 11.19
N TYR A 100 -10.96 -14.20 12.43
CA TYR A 100 -12.04 -14.94 13.08
C TYR A 100 -12.91 -13.97 13.90
N GLY A 101 -13.81 -13.23 13.25
CA GLY A 101 -14.76 -12.36 13.93
C GLY A 101 -15.34 -11.26 13.04
N THR A 102 -16.31 -10.53 13.58
CA THR A 102 -16.86 -9.30 12.97
C THR A 102 -16.09 -8.05 13.39
N ASP A 103 -15.07 -8.21 14.22
CA ASP A 103 -14.27 -7.10 14.72
C ASP A 103 -13.33 -6.58 13.62
N HIS A 104 -13.21 -5.27 13.56
CA HIS A 104 -12.25 -4.61 12.68
C HIS A 104 -10.94 -4.41 13.45
N VAL A 105 -9.84 -4.90 12.88
CA VAL A 105 -8.50 -4.69 13.42
C VAL A 105 -7.83 -3.61 12.59
N TRP A 106 -7.27 -2.61 13.29
CA TRP A 106 -6.51 -1.54 12.67
C TRP A 106 -5.05 -1.93 12.53
N TYR A 107 -4.56 -1.91 11.30
CA TYR A 107 -3.17 -2.10 10.96
C TYR A 107 -2.59 -0.76 10.54
N ASN A 108 -1.45 -0.41 11.12
CA ASN A 108 -0.76 0.83 10.78
C ASN A 108 0.62 0.50 10.21
N GLY A 109 0.97 1.13 9.10
CA GLY A 109 2.21 0.90 8.36
C GLY A 109 2.87 2.18 7.93
N TRP A 110 4.19 2.12 7.74
CA TRP A 110 4.98 3.18 7.12
C TRP A 110 5.63 2.62 5.86
N HIS A 111 5.55 3.38 4.77
CA HIS A 111 6.11 3.02 3.48
C HIS A 111 7.06 4.13 3.02
N LEU A 112 8.30 3.77 2.70
CA LEU A 112 9.23 4.66 2.02
C LEU A 112 9.22 4.29 0.53
N LEU A 113 8.81 5.23 -0.32
CA LEU A 113 8.78 5.06 -1.76
C LEU A 113 9.81 5.95 -2.44
N LEU A 114 10.41 5.41 -3.49
CA LEU A 114 11.32 6.10 -4.39
C LEU A 114 10.73 5.99 -5.80
N GLY A 115 10.59 7.13 -6.49
CA GLY A 115 9.92 7.21 -7.78
C GLY A 115 10.65 8.08 -8.79
N VAL A 116 10.34 7.87 -10.06
CA VAL A 116 10.75 8.73 -11.18
C VAL A 116 9.48 9.26 -11.86
N PRO A 117 8.89 10.36 -11.36
CA PRO A 117 7.72 10.97 -11.99
C PRO A 117 8.05 11.55 -13.37
N PHE A 118 7.09 11.40 -14.28
CA PHE A 118 7.09 12.00 -15.62
C PHE A 118 5.93 13.00 -15.74
N GLY A 119 6.25 14.24 -16.11
CA GLY A 119 5.28 15.30 -16.38
C GLY A 119 4.86 15.30 -17.85
N PHE A 120 3.56 15.15 -18.10
CA PHE A 120 2.93 15.18 -19.43
C PHE A 120 2.34 16.56 -19.76
#